data_AF-A0A6I4MPZ8-F1
#
_entry.id   AF-A0A6I4MPZ8-F1
#
_cell.length_a   1.000
_cell.length_b   1.000
_cell.length_c   1.000
_cell.angle_alpha   90.00
_cell.angle_beta   90.00
_cell.angle_gamma   90.00
#
_symmetry.space_group_name_H-M   'P 1'
#
loop_
_entity.id
_entity.type
_entity.pdbx_description
1 polymer ?
#
loop_
_entity_poly.entity_id
_entity_poly.type
_entity_poly.pdbx_seq_one_letter_code
_entity_poly.pdbx_strand_id
1 'polypeptide(L)'
;MTDQREQTTSATADPGTAAAAADQAAGGEAGPSAAAAPEAPYGRCKHCRGPLPAPAATGRRREYHRGGEGPGGQDCKEAARRARESAVGALVEQPLQALIAWAEREEAERRAHAGLLAAATDRDQRFAADLARLRDTVLARNCELETAIARAAAEAAEAQAAREAAERRERTAQAEAAGAREDARRAGERADGADERARLAERAATAEQAARIKAEKETQDAVDSGDQARAALAETRRRLLEAEERLAGIRADLERVRGERDDRAARLETAVADLAAAHRTLAEKDTAIGDLTGRLERAENETAAARRQAAEDVRTARDTAADQLRRADAHRRSALDAAERMRGERDQARTDLVAARAAHHAELRVLKQERDAARAAETEQRERAVRAEQAGRAASAAGEPSTGAAPSGQ
;
A
#
# COMPACT_ATOMS: atom_id res chain seq x y z
N MET A 1 42.21 46.78 -4.49
CA MET A 1 43.60 46.89 -4.97
C MET A 1 43.49 47.18 -6.47
N THR A 2 43.90 48.32 -7.04
CA THR A 2 45.21 49.04 -6.99
C THR A 2 46.34 48.15 -7.54
N ASP A 3 47.16 48.57 -8.51
CA ASP A 3 47.27 49.88 -9.17
C ASP A 3 47.96 49.77 -10.56
N GLN A 4 48.37 50.90 -11.17
CA GLN A 4 49.24 51.06 -12.38
C GLN A 4 48.58 50.71 -13.73
N ARG A 5 48.47 51.60 -14.75
CA ARG A 5 48.87 53.01 -14.99
C ARG A 5 50.30 53.29 -15.53
N GLU A 6 50.48 53.07 -16.84
CA GLU A 6 51.45 53.70 -17.76
C GLU A 6 50.81 53.61 -19.18
N GLN A 7 50.64 54.60 -20.05
CA GLN A 7 51.28 55.90 -20.36
C GLN A 7 52.63 55.85 -21.08
N THR A 8 52.60 55.58 -22.39
CA THR A 8 53.47 56.26 -23.38
C THR A 8 52.68 56.58 -24.65
N THR A 9 52.88 57.79 -25.19
CA THR A 9 52.28 58.25 -26.46
C THR A 9 53.37 58.83 -27.36
N SER A 10 53.50 58.31 -28.58
CA SER A 10 54.37 58.87 -29.63
C SER A 10 53.62 58.77 -30.96
N ALA A 11 53.10 59.87 -31.52
CA ALA A 11 53.83 60.93 -32.23
C ALA A 11 53.96 60.62 -33.73
N THR A 12 52.84 60.72 -34.43
CA THR A 12 52.76 60.86 -35.90
C THR A 12 53.17 62.27 -36.33
N ALA A 13 53.87 62.42 -37.45
CA ALA A 13 54.19 63.72 -38.06
C ALA A 13 54.15 63.63 -39.60
N ASP A 14 53.58 64.65 -40.25
CA ASP A 14 53.44 64.75 -41.71
C ASP A 14 54.71 65.23 -42.42
N PRO A 15 54.95 64.82 -43.68
CA PRO A 15 55.86 65.49 -44.60
C PRO A 15 55.15 66.66 -45.32
N GLY A 16 55.37 67.89 -44.85
CA GLY A 16 54.75 69.09 -45.43
C GLY A 16 55.38 69.58 -46.74
N THR A 17 54.56 69.87 -47.75
CA THR A 17 54.94 70.56 -49.00
C THR A 17 54.51 72.02 -48.99
N ALA A 18 55.41 72.98 -49.26
CA ALA A 18 55.11 74.25 -49.96
C ALA A 18 56.35 75.17 -50.12
N ALA A 19 56.31 75.96 -51.18
CA ALA A 19 57.37 76.80 -51.75
C ALA A 19 57.65 78.16 -51.07
N ALA A 20 58.91 78.61 -51.21
CA ALA A 20 59.33 80.00 -51.46
C ALA A 20 60.81 79.99 -51.94
N ALA A 21 61.42 80.94 -52.67
CA ALA A 21 61.03 81.97 -53.66
C ALA A 21 62.00 83.17 -53.51
N ALA A 22 62.60 83.65 -54.61
CA ALA A 22 63.66 84.68 -54.68
C ALA A 22 65.01 84.25 -54.04
N ASP A 23 66.21 84.63 -54.50
CA ASP A 23 66.66 85.47 -55.64
C ASP A 23 68.10 84.99 -56.07
N GLN A 24 68.99 85.60 -56.89
CA GLN A 24 69.07 86.93 -57.54
C GLN A 24 69.89 86.90 -58.86
N ALA A 25 69.74 87.97 -59.63
CA ALA A 25 70.56 88.48 -60.76
C ALA A 25 72.04 88.82 -60.42
N ALA A 26 72.97 89.17 -61.34
CA ALA A 26 73.13 89.01 -62.81
C ALA A 26 74.54 89.50 -63.27
N GLY A 27 74.86 89.37 -64.57
CA GLY A 27 76.12 89.82 -65.22
C GLY A 27 76.88 88.64 -65.86
N GLY A 28 77.57 88.73 -67.01
CA GLY A 28 78.05 89.89 -67.79
C GLY A 28 79.58 89.76 -67.96
N GLU A 29 80.22 89.87 -69.13
CA GLU A 29 79.79 90.28 -70.48
C GLU A 29 80.51 89.44 -71.57
N ALA A 30 80.27 89.70 -72.85
CA ALA A 30 81.01 89.13 -73.98
C ALA A 30 81.31 90.18 -75.05
N GLY A 31 82.52 90.15 -75.65
CA GLY A 31 82.87 91.05 -76.76
C GLY A 31 84.36 91.06 -77.13
N PRO A 32 84.76 90.59 -78.33
CA PRO A 32 86.12 90.73 -78.84
C PRO A 32 86.31 92.04 -79.62
N SER A 33 87.56 92.47 -79.79
CA SER A 33 87.91 93.49 -80.79
C SER A 33 89.31 93.24 -81.37
N ALA A 34 89.39 93.23 -82.70
CA ALA A 34 90.64 93.27 -83.45
C ALA A 34 90.55 94.45 -84.42
N ALA A 35 91.56 95.32 -84.42
CA ALA A 35 91.65 96.50 -85.28
C ALA A 35 92.97 96.49 -86.08
N ALA A 36 92.97 97.13 -87.24
CA ALA A 36 94.01 96.97 -88.26
C ALA A 36 95.11 98.05 -88.23
N ALA A 37 96.17 97.78 -88.99
CA ALA A 37 97.21 98.72 -89.44
C ALA A 37 96.64 99.71 -90.50
N PRO A 38 97.42 100.60 -91.19
CA PRO A 38 98.88 100.79 -91.15
C PRO A 38 99.36 102.28 -91.16
N GLU A 39 100.68 102.51 -91.19
CA GLU A 39 101.33 103.52 -92.07
C GLU A 39 102.87 103.36 -92.10
N ALA A 40 103.56 103.93 -93.12
CA ALA A 40 105.02 103.78 -93.30
C ALA A 40 105.66 104.87 -94.20
N PRO A 41 106.92 105.29 -93.91
CA PRO A 41 107.76 106.01 -94.89
C PRO A 41 109.24 105.54 -94.94
N TYR A 42 109.75 105.09 -96.10
CA TYR A 42 111.17 104.69 -96.28
C TYR A 42 111.84 105.29 -97.55
N GLY A 43 113.08 105.81 -97.43
CA GLY A 43 113.75 106.78 -98.37
C GLY A 43 114.92 106.25 -99.25
N ARG A 44 115.16 106.76 -100.48
CA ARG A 44 116.01 106.17 -101.56
C ARG A 44 117.53 106.19 -101.36
N CYS A 45 118.12 105.19 -102.01
CA CYS A 45 119.03 105.41 -103.13
C CYS A 45 118.46 104.71 -104.40
N LYS A 46 118.92 104.91 -105.63
CA LYS A 46 120.08 105.61 -106.21
C LYS A 46 119.61 106.10 -107.61
N HIS A 47 120.11 107.13 -108.28
CA HIS A 47 121.31 107.95 -108.08
C HIS A 47 120.96 109.44 -107.85
N CYS A 48 119.67 109.76 -107.65
CA CYS A 48 119.10 111.11 -107.83
C CYS A 48 117.95 111.48 -106.84
N ARG A 49 117.90 110.88 -105.63
CA ARG A 49 116.82 110.96 -104.60
C ARG A 49 115.55 110.11 -104.87
N GLY A 50 114.68 109.95 -103.85
CA GLY A 50 113.38 109.21 -103.87
C GLY A 50 113.02 108.43 -102.57
N PRO A 51 112.12 107.40 -102.62
CA PRO A 51 111.88 106.32 -101.62
C PRO A 51 112.55 104.90 -101.83
N LEU A 52 113.11 104.23 -100.80
CA LEU A 52 113.65 102.84 -100.82
C LEU A 52 112.58 101.83 -100.36
N PRO A 53 112.66 100.54 -100.76
CA PRO A 53 111.92 99.48 -100.08
C PRO A 53 112.37 99.30 -98.61
N ALA A 54 111.41 99.00 -97.74
CA ALA A 54 111.68 98.41 -96.44
C ALA A 54 112.40 97.05 -96.61
N PRO A 55 113.26 96.63 -95.66
CA PRO A 55 114.14 95.48 -95.86
C PRO A 55 113.38 94.16 -95.88
N ALA A 56 113.38 93.48 -97.03
CA ALA A 56 113.10 92.05 -97.08
C ALA A 56 114.20 91.27 -96.37
N ALA A 57 113.83 90.41 -95.43
CA ALA A 57 114.76 89.48 -94.79
C ALA A 57 115.32 88.49 -95.83
N THR A 58 116.64 88.51 -96.00
CA THR A 58 117.49 87.43 -96.54
C THR A 58 116.98 86.63 -97.74
N GLY A 59 117.48 86.90 -98.96
CA GLY A 59 117.26 85.99 -100.09
C GLY A 59 118.00 86.36 -101.39
N ARG A 60 117.73 87.54 -101.97
CA ARG A 60 118.34 87.95 -103.24
C ARG A 60 119.69 88.66 -103.05
N ARG A 61 120.64 88.39 -103.94
CA ARG A 61 121.94 89.07 -103.99
C ARG A 61 121.75 90.56 -104.21
N ARG A 62 122.47 91.39 -103.46
CA ARG A 62 122.67 92.80 -103.81
C ARG A 62 123.70 92.86 -104.93
N GLU A 63 123.29 93.36 -106.09
CA GLU A 63 124.18 93.55 -107.23
C GLU A 63 125.00 94.83 -107.02
N TYR A 64 126.29 94.65 -106.76
CA TYR A 64 127.28 95.71 -106.80
C TYR A 64 127.72 95.88 -108.26
N HIS A 65 127.90 97.14 -108.70
CA HIS A 65 128.47 97.47 -110.01
C HIS A 65 129.74 96.64 -110.25
N ARG A 66 129.86 95.99 -111.42
CA ARG A 66 131.14 95.37 -111.81
C ARG A 66 132.14 96.48 -112.16
N GLY A 67 133.43 96.14 -112.11
CA GLY A 67 134.51 97.13 -112.26
C GLY A 67 134.38 97.96 -113.53
N GLY A 68 134.46 99.28 -113.39
CA GLY A 68 134.34 100.26 -114.48
C GLY A 68 133.10 101.17 -114.41
N GLU A 69 131.96 100.69 -113.87
CA GLU A 69 130.67 101.41 -113.97
C GLU A 69 130.36 102.37 -112.78
N GLY A 70 131.27 102.45 -111.80
CA GLY A 70 131.23 103.50 -110.77
C GLY A 70 131.84 104.81 -111.27
N PRO A 71 131.37 106.00 -110.82
CA PRO A 71 131.98 107.27 -111.20
C PRO A 71 133.46 107.30 -110.74
N GLY A 72 134.37 107.53 -111.70
CA GLY A 72 135.81 107.44 -111.47
C GLY A 72 136.39 106.01 -111.42
N GLY A 73 135.64 104.99 -111.87
CA GLY A 73 136.11 103.61 -112.02
C GLY A 73 136.29 102.81 -110.73
N GLN A 74 135.94 103.37 -109.57
CA GLN A 74 136.18 102.73 -108.27
C GLN A 74 135.19 101.59 -107.98
N ASP A 75 135.70 100.41 -107.62
CA ASP A 75 134.88 99.31 -107.12
C ASP A 75 134.31 99.65 -105.72
N CYS A 76 133.01 99.93 -105.68
CA CYS A 76 132.28 100.23 -104.45
C CYS A 76 132.27 99.06 -103.45
N LYS A 77 132.46 97.81 -103.91
CA LYS A 77 132.60 96.64 -103.04
C LYS A 77 133.94 96.65 -102.32
N GLU A 78 135.01 97.08 -102.98
CA GLU A 78 136.32 97.23 -102.35
C GLU A 78 136.41 98.51 -101.49
N ALA A 79 135.76 99.60 -101.89
CA ALA A 79 135.59 100.77 -101.01
C ALA A 79 134.82 100.40 -99.72
N ALA A 80 133.76 99.59 -99.83
CA ALA A 80 133.04 99.07 -98.66
C ALA A 80 133.86 98.08 -97.83
N ARG A 81 134.85 97.38 -98.43
CA ARG A 81 135.81 96.55 -97.69
C ARG A 81 136.79 97.43 -96.90
N ARG A 82 137.42 98.41 -97.56
CA ARG A 82 138.33 99.39 -96.91
C ARG A 82 137.64 100.21 -95.81
N ALA A 83 136.34 100.47 -95.93
CA ALA A 83 135.57 101.14 -94.88
C ALA A 83 135.44 100.28 -93.60
N ARG A 84 135.28 98.95 -93.74
CA ARG A 84 135.30 98.01 -92.60
C ARG A 84 136.71 97.81 -92.04
N GLU A 85 137.69 97.68 -92.93
CA GLU A 85 139.12 97.58 -92.62
C GLU A 85 139.70 98.89 -92.03
N SER A 86 138.91 99.97 -91.96
CA SER A 86 139.31 101.23 -91.32
C SER A 86 139.17 101.17 -89.79
N ALA A 87 139.95 101.97 -89.07
CA ALA A 87 139.88 102.06 -87.61
C ALA A 87 138.47 102.43 -87.10
N VAL A 88 137.72 103.25 -87.85
CA VAL A 88 136.33 103.61 -87.51
C VAL A 88 135.37 102.44 -87.79
N GLY A 89 135.63 101.66 -88.85
CA GLY A 89 134.91 100.42 -89.14
C GLY A 89 135.02 99.42 -88.00
N ALA A 90 136.25 99.12 -87.56
CA ALA A 90 136.52 98.23 -86.44
C ALA A 90 135.90 98.72 -85.11
N LEU A 91 135.97 100.03 -84.83
CA LEU A 91 135.38 100.67 -83.64
C LEU A 91 133.83 100.61 -83.61
N VAL A 92 133.17 100.46 -84.76
CA VAL A 92 131.70 100.34 -84.85
C VAL A 92 131.26 98.88 -85.01
N GLU A 93 132.07 98.02 -85.62
CA GLU A 93 131.77 96.60 -85.78
C GLU A 93 131.72 95.87 -84.43
N GLN A 94 132.64 96.12 -83.50
CA GLN A 94 132.58 95.50 -82.16
C GLN A 94 131.28 95.83 -81.39
N PRO A 95 130.86 97.11 -81.22
CA PRO A 95 129.56 97.44 -80.62
C PRO A 95 128.35 96.82 -81.33
N LEU A 96 128.34 96.80 -82.67
CA LEU A 96 127.24 96.20 -83.42
C LEU A 96 127.18 94.69 -83.26
N GLN A 97 128.31 93.98 -83.28
CA GLN A 97 128.36 92.54 -83.03
C GLN A 97 127.97 92.21 -81.58
N ALA A 98 128.36 93.03 -80.61
CA ALA A 98 127.93 92.88 -79.21
C ALA A 98 126.41 93.08 -79.04
N LEU A 99 125.82 94.02 -79.78
CA LEU A 99 124.38 94.29 -79.77
C LEU A 99 123.57 93.22 -80.51
N ILE A 100 124.08 92.71 -81.63
CA ILE A 100 123.51 91.53 -82.32
C ILE A 100 123.53 90.33 -81.38
N ALA A 101 124.69 90.00 -80.79
CA ALA A 101 124.80 88.87 -79.87
C ALA A 101 123.93 89.04 -78.60
N TRP A 102 123.68 90.28 -78.15
CA TRP A 102 122.71 90.55 -77.08
C TRP A 102 121.26 90.33 -77.54
N ALA A 103 120.89 90.82 -78.73
CA ALA A 103 119.56 90.59 -79.30
C ALA A 103 119.29 89.10 -79.57
N GLU A 104 120.29 88.34 -80.02
CA GLU A 104 120.20 86.89 -80.20
C GLU A 104 120.03 86.14 -78.87
N ARG A 105 120.67 86.61 -77.78
CA ARG A 105 120.44 86.09 -76.42
C ARG A 105 119.04 86.42 -75.91
N GLU A 106 118.60 87.67 -76.01
CA GLU A 106 117.23 88.10 -75.67
C GLU A 106 116.18 87.30 -76.43
N GLU A 107 116.36 87.07 -77.74
CA GLU A 107 115.41 86.27 -78.52
C GLU A 107 115.47 84.78 -78.12
N ALA A 108 116.64 84.24 -77.79
CA ALA A 108 116.77 82.89 -77.26
C ALA A 108 116.12 82.73 -75.86
N GLU A 109 116.29 83.70 -74.97
CA GLU A 109 115.67 83.74 -73.64
C GLU A 109 114.15 83.89 -73.73
N ARG A 110 113.64 84.74 -74.64
CA ARG A 110 112.21 84.86 -74.93
C ARG A 110 111.63 83.58 -75.55
N ARG A 111 112.35 82.93 -76.47
CA ARG A 111 111.97 81.62 -77.02
C ARG A 111 111.96 80.53 -75.94
N ALA A 112 112.93 80.53 -75.02
CA ALA A 112 112.96 79.61 -73.88
C ALA A 112 111.80 79.87 -72.90
N HIS A 113 111.51 81.14 -72.59
CA HIS A 113 110.38 81.51 -71.73
C HIS A 113 109.03 81.13 -72.35
N ALA A 114 108.84 81.38 -73.65
CA ALA A 114 107.66 80.91 -74.39
C ALA A 114 107.54 79.37 -74.37
N GLY A 115 108.66 78.65 -74.48
CA GLY A 115 108.70 77.19 -74.30
C GLY A 115 108.28 76.74 -72.89
N LEU A 116 108.70 77.46 -71.84
CA LEU A 116 108.26 77.18 -70.46
C LEU A 116 106.77 77.46 -70.26
N LEU A 117 106.22 78.54 -70.83
CA LEU A 117 104.79 78.85 -70.77
C LEU A 117 103.94 77.82 -71.55
N ALA A 118 104.42 77.35 -72.70
CA ALA A 118 103.78 76.27 -73.45
C ALA A 118 103.81 74.95 -72.65
N ALA A 119 104.94 74.61 -72.04
CA ALA A 119 105.09 73.40 -71.21
C ALA A 119 104.32 73.48 -69.87
N ALA A 120 104.03 74.67 -69.36
CA ALA A 120 103.09 74.89 -68.27
C ALA A 120 101.64 74.66 -68.75
N THR A 121 101.25 75.31 -69.85
CA THR A 121 99.91 75.18 -70.44
C THR A 121 99.55 73.73 -70.77
N ASP A 122 100.48 72.97 -71.38
CA ASP A 122 100.30 71.54 -71.67
C ASP A 122 100.23 70.66 -70.40
N ARG A 123 100.93 71.05 -69.33
CA ARG A 123 100.81 70.39 -68.02
C ARG A 123 99.45 70.66 -67.38
N ASP A 124 98.97 71.90 -67.43
CA ASP A 124 97.69 72.30 -66.86
C ASP A 124 96.51 71.70 -67.64
N GLN A 125 96.64 71.57 -68.97
CA GLN A 125 95.69 70.81 -69.81
C GLN A 125 95.67 69.32 -69.44
N ARG A 126 96.83 68.70 -69.19
CA ARG A 126 96.91 67.32 -68.70
C ARG A 126 96.28 67.15 -67.32
N PHE A 127 96.57 68.05 -66.37
CA PHE A 127 95.90 68.02 -65.06
C PHE A 127 94.38 68.25 -65.16
N ALA A 128 93.91 69.15 -66.02
CA ALA A 128 92.48 69.34 -66.25
C ALA A 128 91.80 68.09 -66.83
N ALA A 129 92.46 67.41 -67.78
CA ALA A 129 91.96 66.15 -68.35
C ALA A 129 91.94 65.01 -67.32
N ASP A 130 92.95 64.90 -66.47
CA ASP A 130 93.00 63.87 -65.42
C ASP A 130 92.04 64.16 -64.25
N LEU A 131 91.82 65.43 -63.90
CA LEU A 131 90.77 65.84 -62.95
C LEU A 131 89.36 65.57 -63.50
N ALA A 132 89.11 65.83 -64.78
CA ALA A 132 87.86 65.45 -65.44
C ALA A 132 87.65 63.94 -65.41
N ARG A 133 88.68 63.16 -65.79
CA ARG A 133 88.66 61.69 -65.74
C ARG A 133 88.40 61.16 -64.33
N LEU A 134 89.03 61.74 -63.31
CA LEU A 134 88.83 61.38 -61.91
C LEU A 134 87.41 61.68 -61.45
N ARG A 135 86.89 62.89 -61.74
CA ARG A 135 85.50 63.27 -61.46
C ARG A 135 84.52 62.28 -62.09
N ASP A 136 84.70 61.98 -63.37
CA ASP A 136 83.79 61.12 -64.13
C ASP A 136 83.86 59.66 -63.64
N THR A 137 85.04 59.20 -63.22
CA THR A 137 85.23 57.90 -62.54
C THR A 137 84.52 57.85 -61.18
N VAL A 138 84.62 58.92 -60.37
CA VAL A 138 83.94 59.00 -59.07
C VAL A 138 82.42 59.10 -59.22
N LEU A 139 81.92 59.86 -60.21
CA LEU A 139 80.49 59.94 -60.50
C LEU A 139 79.93 58.60 -61.00
N ALA A 140 80.64 57.91 -61.89
CA ALA A 140 80.28 56.56 -62.32
C ALA A 140 80.25 55.59 -61.13
N ARG A 141 81.27 55.63 -60.26
CA ARG A 141 81.34 54.74 -59.09
C ARG A 141 80.27 55.07 -58.03
N ASN A 142 79.91 56.32 -57.84
CA ASN A 142 78.80 56.69 -56.96
C ASN A 142 77.47 56.19 -57.54
N CYS A 143 77.23 56.35 -58.84
CA CYS A 143 76.03 55.81 -59.51
C CYS A 143 75.94 54.27 -59.40
N GLU A 144 77.05 53.55 -59.55
CA GLU A 144 77.13 52.10 -59.27
C GLU A 144 76.76 51.76 -57.82
N LEU A 145 77.28 52.52 -56.85
CA LEU A 145 77.02 52.30 -55.42
C LEU A 145 75.58 52.64 -55.04
N GLU A 146 75.02 53.74 -55.53
CA GLU A 146 73.61 54.11 -55.35
C GLU A 146 72.68 53.03 -55.96
N THR A 147 73.00 52.54 -57.16
CA THR A 147 72.28 51.43 -57.81
C THR A 147 72.38 50.13 -57.00
N ALA A 148 73.55 49.83 -56.42
CA ALA A 148 73.75 48.65 -55.59
C ALA A 148 73.00 48.76 -54.24
N ILE A 149 73.00 49.94 -53.60
CA ILE A 149 72.25 50.22 -52.37
C ILE A 149 70.74 50.12 -52.63
N ALA A 150 70.24 50.72 -53.72
CA ALA A 150 68.84 50.63 -54.10
C ALA A 150 68.39 49.18 -54.36
N ARG A 151 69.24 48.37 -55.01
CA ARG A 151 68.98 46.94 -55.21
C ARG A 151 68.97 46.17 -53.90
N ALA A 152 69.98 46.35 -53.04
CA ALA A 152 70.05 45.67 -51.75
C ALA A 152 68.87 46.05 -50.82
N ALA A 153 68.41 47.29 -50.89
CA ALA A 153 67.21 47.74 -50.17
C ALA A 153 65.93 47.08 -50.70
N ALA A 154 65.79 46.91 -52.03
CA ALA A 154 64.68 46.18 -52.62
C ALA A 154 64.69 44.69 -52.25
N GLU A 155 65.84 44.02 -52.38
CA GLU A 155 66.05 42.61 -51.99
C GLU A 155 65.73 42.40 -50.50
N ALA A 156 66.14 43.32 -49.62
CA ALA A 156 65.81 43.27 -48.19
C ALA A 156 64.31 43.49 -47.92
N ALA A 157 63.64 44.39 -48.65
CA ALA A 157 62.21 44.61 -48.53
C ALA A 157 61.39 43.39 -49.00
N GLU A 158 61.79 42.76 -50.12
CA GLU A 158 61.19 41.52 -50.61
C GLU A 158 61.39 40.37 -49.61
N ALA A 159 62.59 40.22 -49.04
CA ALA A 159 62.88 39.21 -48.02
C ALA A 159 62.03 39.40 -46.75
N GLN A 160 61.85 40.64 -46.28
CA GLN A 160 60.99 40.96 -45.14
C GLN A 160 59.52 40.68 -45.47
N ALA A 161 59.01 41.09 -46.64
CA ALA A 161 57.65 40.81 -47.07
C ALA A 161 57.37 39.30 -47.20
N ALA A 162 58.34 38.53 -47.71
CA ALA A 162 58.28 37.07 -47.81
C ALA A 162 58.28 36.40 -46.44
N ARG A 163 59.12 36.87 -45.50
CA ARG A 163 59.13 36.43 -44.10
C ARG A 163 57.78 36.66 -43.44
N GLU A 164 57.23 37.87 -43.50
CA GLU A 164 55.93 38.17 -42.90
C GLU A 164 54.80 37.35 -43.56
N ALA A 165 54.87 37.10 -44.87
CA ALA A 165 53.93 36.22 -45.54
C ALA A 165 54.06 34.77 -45.07
N ALA A 166 55.26 34.30 -44.70
CA ALA A 166 55.44 33.00 -44.04
C ALA A 166 54.85 33.00 -42.62
N GLU A 167 55.19 33.99 -41.78
CA GLU A 167 54.65 34.10 -40.41
C GLU A 167 53.12 34.25 -40.37
N ARG A 168 52.51 34.93 -41.36
CA ARG A 168 51.05 35.00 -41.51
C ARG A 168 50.45 33.64 -41.83
N ARG A 169 51.05 32.89 -42.79
CA ARG A 169 50.61 31.53 -43.15
C ARG A 169 50.77 30.55 -41.98
N GLU A 170 51.86 30.65 -41.22
CA GLU A 170 52.06 29.83 -40.02
C GLU A 170 51.00 30.13 -38.95
N ARG A 171 50.74 31.41 -38.66
CA ARG A 171 49.69 31.82 -37.70
C ARG A 171 48.30 31.34 -38.13
N THR A 172 47.96 31.38 -39.42
CA THR A 172 46.72 30.80 -39.96
C THR A 172 46.69 29.29 -39.74
N ALA A 173 47.73 28.56 -40.14
CA ALA A 173 47.77 27.09 -39.98
C ALA A 173 47.74 26.65 -38.50
N GLN A 174 48.36 27.41 -37.59
CA GLN A 174 48.26 27.18 -36.15
C GLN A 174 46.83 27.40 -35.63
N ALA A 175 46.13 28.46 -36.09
CA ALA A 175 44.75 28.74 -35.72
C ALA A 175 43.77 27.68 -36.27
N GLU A 176 43.93 27.25 -37.52
CA GLU A 176 43.17 26.15 -38.14
C GLU A 176 43.41 24.83 -37.39
N ALA A 177 44.67 24.51 -37.06
CA ALA A 177 45.02 23.32 -36.28
C ALA A 177 44.54 23.38 -34.81
N ALA A 178 44.32 24.57 -34.26
CA ALA A 178 43.67 24.74 -32.96
C ALA A 178 42.15 24.52 -33.07
N GLY A 179 41.50 25.14 -34.07
CA GLY A 179 40.08 24.94 -34.36
C GLY A 179 39.71 23.48 -34.61
N ALA A 180 40.53 22.76 -35.38
CA ALA A 180 40.33 21.33 -35.62
C ALA A 180 40.41 20.47 -34.34
N ARG A 181 41.26 20.86 -33.36
CA ARG A 181 41.32 20.18 -32.04
C ARG A 181 40.12 20.54 -31.16
N GLU A 182 39.68 21.79 -31.21
CA GLU A 182 38.46 22.28 -30.54
C GLU A 182 37.22 21.52 -31.05
N ASP A 183 37.10 21.33 -32.36
CA ASP A 183 36.04 20.56 -33.00
C ASP A 183 36.13 19.06 -32.72
N ALA A 184 37.33 18.48 -32.73
CA ALA A 184 37.55 17.09 -32.35
C ALA A 184 37.16 16.83 -30.87
N ARG A 185 37.52 17.74 -29.94
CA ARG A 185 37.09 17.67 -28.54
C ARG A 185 35.56 17.75 -28.44
N ARG A 186 34.93 18.74 -29.09
CA ARG A 186 33.47 18.89 -29.11
C ARG A 186 32.76 17.71 -29.79
N ALA A 187 33.42 17.00 -30.72
CA ALA A 187 32.90 15.75 -31.28
C ALA A 187 32.98 14.59 -30.26
N GLY A 188 34.11 14.45 -29.55
CA GLY A 188 34.27 13.49 -28.45
C GLY A 188 33.24 13.68 -27.34
N GLU A 189 33.10 14.90 -26.81
CA GLU A 189 32.11 15.24 -25.77
C GLU A 189 30.65 14.90 -26.19
N ARG A 190 30.32 15.02 -27.49
CA ARG A 190 29.01 14.64 -28.03
C ARG A 190 28.84 13.12 -28.17
N ALA A 191 29.92 12.39 -28.43
CA ALA A 191 29.95 10.92 -28.47
C ALA A 191 29.88 10.32 -27.05
N ASP A 192 30.72 10.77 -26.12
CA ASP A 192 30.69 10.37 -24.71
C ASP A 192 29.30 10.62 -24.10
N GLY A 193 28.71 11.78 -24.40
CA GLY A 193 27.35 12.11 -23.99
C GLY A 193 26.27 11.26 -24.68
N ALA A 194 26.53 10.69 -25.86
CA ALA A 194 25.63 9.75 -26.52
C ALA A 194 25.73 8.34 -25.92
N ASP A 195 26.94 7.87 -25.63
CA ASP A 195 27.21 6.59 -24.99
C ASP A 195 26.61 6.53 -23.58
N GLU A 196 26.75 7.59 -22.78
CA GLU A 196 26.14 7.60 -21.45
C GLU A 196 24.61 7.70 -21.52
N ARG A 197 24.03 8.40 -22.52
CA ARG A 197 22.59 8.33 -22.80
C ARG A 197 22.15 6.91 -23.19
N ALA A 198 22.93 6.20 -24.00
CA ALA A 198 22.65 4.81 -24.37
C ALA A 198 22.68 3.88 -23.14
N ARG A 199 23.73 3.96 -22.31
CA ARG A 199 23.83 3.20 -21.05
C ARG A 199 22.73 3.54 -20.03
N LEU A 200 22.23 4.78 -20.03
CA LEU A 200 21.09 5.17 -19.19
C LEU A 200 19.78 4.61 -19.75
N ALA A 201 19.58 4.60 -21.07
CA ALA A 201 18.44 3.97 -21.70
C ALA A 201 18.44 2.44 -21.51
N GLU A 202 19.59 1.77 -21.60
CA GLU A 202 19.74 0.33 -21.34
C GLU A 202 19.46 -0.02 -19.86
N ARG A 203 19.96 0.79 -18.92
CA ARG A 203 19.63 0.68 -17.49
C ARG A 203 18.14 0.95 -17.21
N ALA A 204 17.51 1.88 -17.93
CA ALA A 204 16.07 2.11 -17.82
C ALA A 204 15.24 0.94 -18.38
N ALA A 205 15.63 0.37 -19.53
CA ALA A 205 14.96 -0.78 -20.14
C ALA A 205 15.07 -2.05 -19.28
N THR A 206 16.25 -2.33 -18.72
CA THR A 206 16.44 -3.43 -17.76
C THR A 206 15.68 -3.21 -16.45
N ALA A 207 15.58 -1.96 -15.96
CA ALA A 207 14.74 -1.62 -14.82
C ALA A 207 13.23 -1.79 -15.12
N GLU A 208 12.75 -1.39 -16.30
CA GLU A 208 11.35 -1.63 -16.70
C GLU A 208 11.06 -3.12 -16.84
N GLN A 209 11.95 -3.90 -17.46
CA GLN A 209 11.75 -5.33 -17.63
C GLN A 209 11.81 -6.09 -16.28
N ALA A 210 12.68 -5.68 -15.36
CA ALA A 210 12.66 -6.18 -13.98
C ALA A 210 11.38 -5.79 -13.24
N ALA A 211 10.86 -4.57 -13.45
CA ALA A 211 9.58 -4.14 -12.88
C ALA A 211 8.38 -4.90 -13.46
N ARG A 212 8.38 -5.22 -14.76
CA ARG A 212 7.38 -6.10 -15.39
C ARG A 212 7.41 -7.51 -14.81
N ILE A 213 8.58 -8.16 -14.79
CA ILE A 213 8.73 -9.50 -14.21
C ILE A 213 8.30 -9.52 -12.74
N LYS A 214 8.61 -8.46 -11.97
CA LYS A 214 8.14 -8.32 -10.59
C LYS A 214 6.63 -8.16 -10.50
N ALA A 215 6.02 -7.30 -11.33
CA ALA A 215 4.57 -7.07 -11.34
C ALA A 215 3.79 -8.31 -11.80
N GLU A 216 4.26 -8.99 -12.86
CA GLU A 216 3.73 -10.27 -13.34
C GLU A 216 3.77 -11.32 -12.22
N LYS A 217 4.90 -11.44 -11.51
CA LYS A 217 4.99 -12.32 -10.34
C LYS A 217 4.04 -11.89 -9.22
N GLU A 218 3.98 -10.61 -8.85
CA GLU A 218 3.06 -10.13 -7.81
C GLU A 218 1.58 -10.37 -8.18
N THR A 219 1.23 -10.32 -9.48
CA THR A 219 -0.10 -10.73 -9.95
C THR A 219 -0.31 -12.25 -9.91
N GLN A 220 0.71 -13.07 -10.20
CA GLN A 220 0.60 -14.53 -10.07
C GLN A 220 0.48 -14.96 -8.60
N ASP A 221 1.34 -14.43 -7.71
CA ASP A 221 1.27 -14.67 -6.26
C ASP A 221 -0.11 -14.25 -5.70
N ALA A 222 -0.71 -13.18 -6.23
CA ALA A 222 -2.06 -12.74 -5.86
C ALA A 222 -3.19 -13.62 -6.45
N VAL A 223 -3.04 -14.14 -7.67
CA VAL A 223 -3.97 -15.12 -8.28
C VAL A 223 -3.92 -16.43 -7.50
N ASP A 224 -2.74 -16.97 -7.24
CA ASP A 224 -2.51 -18.21 -6.50
C ASP A 224 -3.05 -18.11 -5.06
N SER A 225 -2.82 -16.98 -4.38
CA SER A 225 -3.42 -16.66 -3.08
C SER A 225 -4.96 -16.58 -3.17
N GLY A 226 -5.48 -15.96 -4.24
CA GLY A 226 -6.91 -15.91 -4.52
C GLY A 226 -7.54 -17.29 -4.75
N ASP A 227 -6.85 -18.20 -5.45
CA ASP A 227 -7.32 -19.58 -5.68
C ASP A 227 -7.17 -20.46 -4.44
N GLN A 228 -6.11 -20.29 -3.63
CA GLN A 228 -6.01 -20.90 -2.31
C GLN A 228 -7.16 -20.44 -1.38
N ALA A 229 -7.49 -19.14 -1.40
CA ALA A 229 -8.64 -18.61 -0.66
C ALA A 229 -9.98 -19.15 -1.19
N ARG A 230 -10.16 -19.25 -2.51
CA ARG A 230 -11.34 -19.89 -3.14
C ARG A 230 -11.47 -21.36 -2.76
N ALA A 231 -10.37 -22.12 -2.77
CA ALA A 231 -10.33 -23.52 -2.38
C ALA A 231 -10.63 -23.72 -0.89
N ALA A 232 -10.05 -22.90 0.00
CA ALA A 232 -10.34 -22.92 1.43
C ALA A 232 -11.81 -22.53 1.73
N LEU A 233 -12.37 -21.58 0.98
CA LEU A 233 -13.79 -21.22 1.07
C LEU A 233 -14.71 -22.36 0.59
N ALA A 234 -14.34 -23.05 -0.50
CA ALA A 234 -15.09 -24.21 -1.00
C ALA A 234 -15.04 -25.38 -0.01
N GLU A 235 -13.88 -25.66 0.58
CA GLU A 235 -13.69 -26.70 1.59
C GLU A 235 -14.43 -26.38 2.90
N THR A 236 -14.43 -25.12 3.36
CA THR A 236 -15.21 -24.72 4.54
C THR A 236 -16.71 -24.76 4.28
N ARG A 237 -17.17 -24.40 3.08
CA ARG A 237 -18.58 -24.60 2.66
C ARG A 237 -18.96 -26.08 2.61
N ARG A 238 -18.09 -26.95 2.09
CA ARG A 238 -18.31 -28.41 2.09
C ARG A 238 -18.43 -28.94 3.52
N ARG A 239 -17.51 -28.58 4.41
CA ARG A 239 -17.56 -28.95 5.84
C ARG A 239 -18.78 -28.39 6.57
N LEU A 240 -19.26 -27.20 6.19
CA LEU A 240 -20.49 -26.62 6.73
C LEU A 240 -21.71 -27.45 6.31
N LEU A 241 -21.86 -27.76 5.01
CA LEU A 241 -22.94 -28.63 4.51
C LEU A 241 -22.90 -30.01 5.17
N GLU A 242 -21.73 -30.65 5.23
CA GLU A 242 -21.55 -31.92 5.95
C GLU A 242 -21.90 -31.83 7.43
N ALA A 243 -21.73 -30.67 8.08
CA ALA A 243 -22.10 -30.46 9.47
C ALA A 243 -23.60 -30.17 9.63
N GLU A 244 -24.21 -29.44 8.70
CA GLU A 244 -25.65 -29.16 8.65
C GLU A 244 -26.46 -30.44 8.39
N GLU A 245 -26.00 -31.31 7.48
CA GLU A 245 -26.57 -32.64 7.23
C GLU A 245 -26.47 -33.54 8.47
N ARG A 246 -25.30 -33.61 9.12
CA ARG A 246 -25.13 -34.35 10.39
C ARG A 246 -26.04 -33.79 11.48
N LEU A 247 -26.19 -32.48 11.58
CA LEU A 247 -27.02 -31.81 12.58
C LEU A 247 -28.52 -32.03 12.30
N ALA A 248 -28.94 -32.06 11.04
CA ALA A 248 -30.29 -32.45 10.63
C ALA A 248 -30.58 -33.93 10.98
N GLY A 249 -29.63 -34.83 10.73
CA GLY A 249 -29.73 -36.24 11.17
C GLY A 249 -29.87 -36.38 12.68
N ILE A 250 -29.00 -35.70 13.45
CA ILE A 250 -29.06 -35.68 14.92
C ILE A 250 -30.38 -35.09 15.44
N ARG A 251 -30.97 -34.08 14.76
CA ARG A 251 -32.30 -33.55 15.10
C ARG A 251 -33.40 -34.59 14.88
N ALA A 252 -33.41 -35.26 13.73
CA ALA A 252 -34.38 -36.32 13.42
C ALA A 252 -34.25 -37.53 14.38
N ASP A 253 -33.02 -37.89 14.76
CA ASP A 253 -32.76 -38.89 15.80
C ASP A 253 -33.29 -38.44 17.18
N LEU A 254 -33.08 -37.18 17.55
CA LEU A 254 -33.61 -36.61 18.81
C LEU A 254 -35.15 -36.56 18.83
N GLU A 255 -35.77 -36.25 17.70
CA GLU A 255 -37.23 -36.25 17.56
C GLU A 255 -37.80 -37.67 17.62
N ARG A 256 -37.16 -38.65 16.97
CA ARG A 256 -37.50 -40.08 17.12
C ARG A 256 -37.36 -40.54 18.57
N VAL A 257 -36.25 -40.24 19.24
CA VAL A 257 -36.01 -40.63 20.64
C VAL A 257 -37.00 -39.94 21.60
N ARG A 258 -37.43 -38.71 21.31
CA ARG A 258 -38.51 -38.04 22.06
C ARG A 258 -39.85 -38.73 21.82
N GLY A 259 -40.21 -39.06 20.58
CA GLY A 259 -41.41 -39.84 20.27
C GLY A 259 -41.41 -41.19 20.99
N GLU A 260 -40.32 -41.96 20.92
CA GLU A 260 -40.20 -43.23 21.63
C GLU A 260 -40.27 -43.06 23.17
N ARG A 261 -39.71 -41.97 23.72
CA ARG A 261 -39.81 -41.63 25.15
C ARG A 261 -41.26 -41.37 25.52
N ASP A 262 -41.99 -40.62 24.71
CA ASP A 262 -43.36 -40.20 25.00
C ASP A 262 -44.33 -41.37 24.82
N ASP A 263 -44.12 -42.24 23.83
CA ASP A 263 -44.82 -43.53 23.73
C ASP A 263 -44.49 -44.46 24.91
N ARG A 264 -43.26 -44.43 25.44
CA ARG A 264 -42.89 -45.20 26.65
C ARG A 264 -43.54 -44.61 27.91
N ALA A 265 -43.62 -43.28 28.01
CA ALA A 265 -44.32 -42.59 29.09
C ALA A 265 -45.82 -42.90 29.08
N ALA A 266 -46.50 -42.76 27.93
CA ALA A 266 -47.91 -43.11 27.79
C ALA A 266 -48.20 -44.60 28.09
N ARG A 267 -47.28 -45.51 27.73
CA ARG A 267 -47.37 -46.94 28.09
C ARG A 267 -47.16 -47.18 29.59
N LEU A 268 -46.28 -46.42 30.26
CA LEU A 268 -46.10 -46.47 31.71
C LEU A 268 -47.32 -45.87 32.45
N GLU A 269 -47.88 -44.76 31.99
CA GLU A 269 -49.10 -44.17 32.54
C GLU A 269 -50.28 -45.14 32.40
N THR A 270 -50.42 -45.80 31.25
CA THR A 270 -51.41 -46.88 31.03
C THR A 270 -51.18 -48.03 32.01
N ALA A 271 -49.96 -48.55 32.12
CA ALA A 271 -49.63 -49.65 33.04
C ALA A 271 -49.84 -49.27 34.53
N VAL A 272 -49.62 -48.01 34.91
CA VAL A 272 -49.93 -47.48 36.26
C VAL A 272 -51.44 -47.36 36.48
N ALA A 273 -52.21 -46.95 35.46
CA ALA A 273 -53.67 -46.92 35.52
C ALA A 273 -54.27 -48.33 35.63
N ASP A 274 -53.73 -49.30 34.89
CA ASP A 274 -54.08 -50.73 34.96
C ASP A 274 -53.73 -51.32 36.33
N LEU A 275 -52.55 -51.03 36.87
CA LEU A 275 -52.15 -51.45 38.22
C LEU A 275 -53.06 -50.83 39.29
N ALA A 276 -53.43 -49.55 39.16
CA ALA A 276 -54.38 -48.90 40.04
C ALA A 276 -55.80 -49.48 39.91
N ALA A 277 -56.21 -49.94 38.74
CA ALA A 277 -57.45 -50.67 38.54
C ALA A 277 -57.39 -52.06 39.20
N ALA A 278 -56.31 -52.81 39.01
CA ALA A 278 -56.09 -54.10 39.64
C ALA A 278 -56.07 -53.99 41.19
N HIS A 279 -55.43 -52.95 41.74
CA HIS A 279 -55.47 -52.66 43.19
C HIS A 279 -56.88 -52.32 43.70
N ARG A 280 -57.70 -51.59 42.93
CA ARG A 280 -59.12 -51.38 43.28
C ARG A 280 -59.89 -52.70 43.28
N THR A 281 -59.74 -53.51 42.23
CA THR A 281 -60.40 -54.82 42.16
C THR A 281 -59.93 -55.78 43.27
N LEU A 282 -58.65 -55.74 43.68
CA LEU A 282 -58.18 -56.49 44.84
C LEU A 282 -58.85 -55.98 46.14
N ALA A 283 -58.89 -54.67 46.38
CA ALA A 283 -59.59 -54.12 47.55
C ALA A 283 -61.11 -54.43 47.55
N GLU A 284 -61.76 -54.48 46.38
CA GLU A 284 -63.13 -54.96 46.21
C GLU A 284 -63.26 -56.46 46.54
N LYS A 285 -62.28 -57.29 46.18
CA LYS A 285 -62.27 -58.72 46.58
C LYS A 285 -62.01 -58.88 48.07
N ASP A 286 -61.10 -58.12 48.65
CA ASP A 286 -60.78 -58.18 50.08
C ASP A 286 -61.97 -57.73 50.94
N THR A 287 -62.68 -56.67 50.55
CA THR A 287 -63.94 -56.28 51.22
C THR A 287 -65.03 -57.34 51.03
N ALA A 288 -65.19 -57.93 49.85
CA ALA A 288 -66.12 -59.04 49.63
C ALA A 288 -65.77 -60.30 50.43
N ILE A 289 -64.47 -60.61 50.62
CA ILE A 289 -63.99 -61.70 51.49
C ILE A 289 -64.28 -61.36 52.96
N GLY A 290 -64.07 -60.12 53.38
CA GLY A 290 -64.43 -59.63 54.71
C GLY A 290 -65.94 -59.76 54.99
N ASP A 291 -66.78 -59.31 54.05
CA ASP A 291 -68.25 -59.45 54.13
C ASP A 291 -68.71 -60.90 54.15
N LEU A 292 -68.11 -61.77 53.33
CA LEU A 292 -68.43 -63.20 53.32
C LEU A 292 -67.98 -63.89 54.62
N THR A 293 -66.82 -63.52 55.16
CA THR A 293 -66.32 -64.02 56.45
C THR A 293 -67.21 -63.56 57.60
N GLY A 294 -67.53 -62.26 57.67
CA GLY A 294 -68.45 -61.72 58.67
C GLY A 294 -69.90 -62.20 58.50
N ARG A 295 -70.29 -62.71 57.32
CA ARG A 295 -71.56 -63.44 57.14
C ARG A 295 -71.46 -64.88 57.60
N LEU A 296 -70.33 -65.55 57.38
CA LEU A 296 -70.07 -66.90 57.88
C LEU A 296 -70.03 -66.91 59.42
N GLU A 297 -69.27 -66.02 60.05
CA GLU A 297 -69.22 -65.85 61.50
C GLU A 297 -70.60 -65.57 62.10
N ARG A 298 -71.43 -64.73 61.45
CA ARG A 298 -72.82 -64.51 61.87
C ARG A 298 -73.65 -65.79 61.75
N ALA A 299 -73.60 -66.49 60.61
CA ALA A 299 -74.31 -67.75 60.42
C ALA A 299 -73.86 -68.85 61.41
N GLU A 300 -72.57 -68.91 61.76
CA GLU A 300 -72.03 -69.82 62.77
C GLU A 300 -72.49 -69.44 64.18
N ASN A 301 -72.49 -68.15 64.53
CA ASN A 301 -73.00 -67.67 65.82
C ASN A 301 -74.52 -67.84 65.95
N GLU A 302 -75.28 -67.61 64.88
CA GLU A 302 -76.71 -67.89 64.78
C GLU A 302 -76.99 -69.39 64.90
N THR A 303 -76.20 -70.23 64.23
CA THR A 303 -76.29 -71.70 64.35
C THR A 303 -75.93 -72.18 65.75
N ALA A 304 -74.93 -71.59 66.39
CA ALA A 304 -74.55 -71.88 67.78
C ALA A 304 -75.61 -71.39 68.77
N ALA A 305 -76.25 -70.24 68.52
CA ALA A 305 -77.36 -69.73 69.30
C ALA A 305 -78.60 -70.63 69.14
N ALA A 306 -78.96 -71.02 67.93
CA ALA A 306 -80.04 -71.95 67.65
C ALA A 306 -79.80 -73.34 68.26
N ARG A 307 -78.55 -73.84 68.27
CA ARG A 307 -78.18 -75.07 68.99
C ARG A 307 -78.29 -74.93 70.51
N ARG A 308 -77.88 -73.80 71.08
CA ARG A 308 -78.07 -73.50 72.52
C ARG A 308 -79.56 -73.44 72.86
N GLN A 309 -80.34 -72.67 72.10
CA GLN A 309 -81.79 -72.54 72.26
C GLN A 309 -82.47 -73.91 72.16
N ALA A 310 -82.22 -74.70 71.11
CA ALA A 310 -82.79 -76.04 70.98
C ALA A 310 -82.39 -76.98 72.14
N ALA A 311 -81.18 -76.85 72.68
CA ALA A 311 -80.75 -77.59 73.87
C ALA A 311 -81.38 -77.06 75.19
N GLU A 312 -81.83 -75.81 75.23
CA GLU A 312 -82.60 -75.18 76.31
C GLU A 312 -84.09 -75.57 76.21
N ASP A 313 -84.67 -75.54 75.02
CA ASP A 313 -86.04 -75.98 74.70
C ASP A 313 -86.21 -77.46 75.00
N VAL A 314 -85.25 -78.32 74.61
CA VAL A 314 -85.26 -79.76 74.93
C VAL A 314 -85.11 -80.03 76.44
N ARG A 315 -84.38 -79.19 77.18
CA ARG A 315 -84.33 -79.24 78.65
C ARG A 315 -85.68 -78.83 79.24
N THR A 316 -86.19 -77.66 78.85
CA THR A 316 -87.50 -77.13 79.28
C THR A 316 -88.65 -78.09 78.99
N ALA A 317 -88.64 -78.74 77.81
CA ALA A 317 -89.62 -79.76 77.44
C ALA A 317 -89.48 -81.05 78.28
N ARG A 318 -88.25 -81.49 78.57
CA ARG A 318 -88.01 -82.61 79.51
C ARG A 318 -88.48 -82.29 80.92
N ASP A 319 -88.17 -81.11 81.44
CA ASP A 319 -88.55 -80.69 82.78
C ASP A 319 -90.07 -80.50 82.88
N THR A 320 -90.70 -79.92 81.85
CA THR A 320 -92.16 -79.82 81.74
C THR A 320 -92.82 -81.20 81.66
N ALA A 321 -92.28 -82.14 80.87
CA ALA A 321 -92.79 -83.51 80.79
C ALA A 321 -92.60 -84.27 82.11
N ALA A 322 -91.46 -84.08 82.80
CA ALA A 322 -91.23 -84.64 84.12
C ALA A 322 -92.20 -84.05 85.17
N ASP A 323 -92.54 -82.77 85.07
CA ASP A 323 -93.50 -82.13 85.96
C ASP A 323 -94.95 -82.53 85.66
N GLN A 324 -95.31 -82.70 84.38
CA GLN A 324 -96.57 -83.30 83.97
C GLN A 324 -96.70 -84.75 84.45
N LEU A 325 -95.63 -85.55 84.37
CA LEU A 325 -95.58 -86.90 84.94
C LEU A 325 -95.72 -86.86 86.47
N ARG A 326 -95.02 -85.98 87.19
CA ARG A 326 -95.18 -85.78 88.65
C ARG A 326 -96.63 -85.43 89.01
N ARG A 327 -97.27 -84.51 88.29
CA ARG A 327 -98.67 -84.11 88.50
C ARG A 327 -99.67 -85.22 88.15
N ALA A 328 -99.45 -85.94 87.06
CA ALA A 328 -100.26 -87.10 86.69
C ALA A 328 -100.15 -88.23 87.72
N ASP A 329 -98.96 -88.48 88.26
CA ASP A 329 -98.76 -89.50 89.28
C ASP A 329 -99.32 -89.09 90.66
N ALA A 330 -99.27 -87.80 90.99
CA ALA A 330 -99.96 -87.23 92.16
C ALA A 330 -101.49 -87.32 92.03
N HIS A 331 -102.05 -87.00 90.85
CA HIS A 331 -103.48 -87.22 90.57
C HIS A 331 -103.85 -88.70 90.62
N ARG A 332 -103.00 -89.60 90.11
CA ARG A 332 -103.20 -91.06 90.16
C ARG A 332 -103.26 -91.57 91.60
N ARG A 333 -102.37 -91.09 92.48
CA ARG A 333 -102.40 -91.40 93.92
C ARG A 333 -103.67 -90.85 94.58
N SER A 334 -103.95 -89.56 94.42
CA SER A 334 -105.17 -88.92 94.96
C SER A 334 -106.47 -89.61 94.51
N ALA A 335 -106.53 -90.09 93.26
CA ALA A 335 -107.64 -90.86 92.73
C ALA A 335 -107.74 -92.28 93.32
N LEU A 336 -106.61 -92.93 93.63
CA LEU A 336 -106.59 -94.19 94.37
C LEU A 336 -107.04 -93.98 95.83
N ASP A 337 -106.51 -92.97 96.51
CA ASP A 337 -106.88 -92.60 97.89
C ASP A 337 -108.38 -92.24 97.98
N ALA A 338 -108.92 -91.58 96.95
CA ALA A 338 -110.36 -91.32 96.83
C ALA A 338 -111.16 -92.61 96.57
N ALA A 339 -110.70 -93.48 95.66
CA ALA A 339 -111.34 -94.76 95.38
C ALA A 339 -111.26 -95.75 96.56
N GLU A 340 -110.31 -95.58 97.48
CA GLU A 340 -110.19 -96.37 98.70
C GLU A 340 -111.12 -95.85 99.81
N ARG A 341 -111.22 -94.52 100.00
CA ARG A 341 -112.26 -93.89 100.83
C ARG A 341 -113.67 -94.29 100.38
N MET A 342 -113.96 -94.21 99.08
CA MET A 342 -115.24 -94.64 98.51
C MET A 342 -115.54 -96.14 98.70
N ARG A 343 -114.53 -97.00 98.89
CA ARG A 343 -114.75 -98.40 99.29
C ARG A 343 -115.12 -98.49 100.76
N GLY A 344 -114.37 -97.80 101.63
CA GLY A 344 -114.66 -97.73 103.07
C GLY A 344 -116.08 -97.20 103.33
N GLU A 345 -116.47 -96.10 102.71
CA GLU A 345 -117.81 -95.52 102.80
C GLU A 345 -118.91 -96.48 102.30
N ARG A 346 -118.69 -97.15 101.17
CA ARG A 346 -119.63 -98.15 100.63
C ARG A 346 -119.78 -99.37 101.53
N ASP A 347 -118.68 -99.83 102.12
CA ASP A 347 -118.67 -101.05 102.95
C ASP A 347 -119.17 -100.76 104.37
N GLN A 348 -118.98 -99.53 104.87
CA GLN A 348 -119.71 -98.96 106.01
C GLN A 348 -121.22 -98.90 105.72
N ALA A 349 -121.63 -98.27 104.61
CA ALA A 349 -123.05 -98.16 104.24
C ALA A 349 -123.72 -99.54 104.00
N ARG A 350 -122.96 -100.56 103.58
CA ARG A 350 -123.43 -101.96 103.57
C ARG A 350 -123.69 -102.51 104.97
N THR A 351 -122.81 -102.20 105.92
CA THR A 351 -122.94 -102.61 107.33
C THR A 351 -124.16 -101.93 107.95
N ASP A 352 -124.33 -100.63 107.71
CA ASP A 352 -125.48 -99.84 108.17
C ASP A 352 -126.80 -100.35 107.54
N LEU A 353 -126.80 -100.71 106.25
CA LEU A 353 -127.96 -101.29 105.57
C LEU A 353 -128.35 -102.67 106.15
N VAL A 354 -127.37 -103.48 106.58
CA VAL A 354 -127.62 -104.75 107.26
C VAL A 354 -128.20 -104.52 108.66
N ALA A 355 -127.67 -103.55 109.41
CA ALA A 355 -128.21 -103.16 110.72
C ALA A 355 -129.65 -102.63 110.62
N ALA A 356 -129.94 -101.73 109.65
CA ALA A 356 -131.27 -101.20 109.41
C ALA A 356 -132.29 -102.29 109.02
N ARG A 357 -131.87 -103.27 108.20
CA ARG A 357 -132.71 -104.44 107.86
C ARG A 357 -132.97 -105.34 109.07
N ALA A 358 -131.98 -105.53 109.94
CA ALA A 358 -132.16 -106.28 111.18
C ALA A 358 -133.12 -105.59 112.15
N ALA A 359 -133.04 -104.26 112.29
CA ALA A 359 -133.96 -103.44 113.07
C ALA A 359 -135.39 -103.51 112.52
N HIS A 360 -135.59 -103.31 111.22
CA HIS A 360 -136.90 -103.40 110.60
C HIS A 360 -137.52 -104.81 110.68
N HIS A 361 -136.70 -105.86 110.66
CA HIS A 361 -137.13 -107.23 110.96
C HIS A 361 -137.36 -107.52 112.47
N ALA A 362 -136.98 -106.64 113.39
CA ALA A 362 -137.44 -106.67 114.78
C ALA A 362 -138.81 -105.99 114.91
N GLU A 363 -138.98 -104.79 114.35
CA GLU A 363 -140.26 -104.06 114.30
C GLU A 363 -141.39 -104.91 113.67
N LEU A 364 -141.12 -105.54 112.52
CA LEU A 364 -142.09 -106.43 111.84
C LEU A 364 -142.42 -107.72 112.63
N ARG A 365 -141.68 -108.05 113.70
CA ARG A 365 -142.06 -109.10 114.66
C ARG A 365 -142.94 -108.54 115.77
N VAL A 366 -142.60 -107.36 116.31
CA VAL A 366 -143.43 -106.65 117.31
C VAL A 366 -144.82 -106.35 116.72
N LEU A 367 -144.90 -105.71 115.55
CA LEU A 367 -146.16 -105.39 114.87
C LEU A 367 -147.01 -106.64 114.54
N LYS A 368 -146.39 -107.81 114.33
CA LYS A 368 -147.11 -109.08 114.18
C LYS A 368 -147.69 -109.56 115.52
N GLN A 369 -146.89 -109.52 116.60
CA GLN A 369 -147.35 -109.88 117.93
C GLN A 369 -148.50 -108.96 118.40
N GLU A 370 -148.40 -107.66 118.17
CA GLU A 370 -149.45 -106.67 118.47
C GLU A 370 -150.72 -106.94 117.65
N ARG A 371 -150.61 -107.15 116.34
CA ARG A 371 -151.74 -107.49 115.46
C ARG A 371 -152.44 -108.78 115.89
N ASP A 372 -151.68 -109.80 116.25
CA ASP A 372 -152.22 -111.11 116.59
C ASP A 372 -152.82 -111.12 118.02
N ALA A 373 -152.29 -110.30 118.94
CA ALA A 373 -152.94 -109.99 120.22
C ALA A 373 -154.23 -109.16 120.03
N ALA A 374 -154.23 -108.16 119.16
CA ALA A 374 -155.42 -107.36 118.84
C ALA A 374 -156.55 -108.21 118.24
N ARG A 375 -156.22 -109.20 117.40
CA ARG A 375 -157.19 -110.17 116.88
C ARG A 375 -157.78 -111.07 117.98
N ALA A 376 -156.96 -111.53 118.92
CA ALA A 376 -157.46 -112.28 120.08
C ALA A 376 -158.45 -111.45 120.92
N ALA A 377 -158.10 -110.18 121.19
CA ALA A 377 -158.98 -109.24 121.88
C ALA A 377 -160.29 -108.96 121.10
N GLU A 378 -160.25 -108.88 119.77
CA GLU A 378 -161.44 -108.69 118.94
C GLU A 378 -162.42 -109.87 119.06
N THR A 379 -161.93 -111.12 119.04
CA THR A 379 -162.76 -112.30 119.31
C THR A 379 -163.38 -112.26 120.71
N GLU A 380 -162.60 -111.90 121.74
CA GLU A 380 -163.09 -111.77 123.12
C GLU A 380 -164.11 -110.62 123.27
N GLN A 381 -164.04 -109.59 122.42
CA GLN A 381 -165.02 -108.50 122.39
C GLN A 381 -166.32 -108.91 121.69
N ARG A 382 -166.24 -109.66 120.57
CA ARG A 382 -167.40 -110.24 119.87
C ARG A 382 -168.18 -111.21 120.80
N GLU A 383 -167.48 -112.03 121.58
CA GLU A 383 -168.10 -112.92 122.57
C GLU A 383 -168.80 -112.19 123.74
N ARG A 384 -168.40 -110.96 124.05
CA ARG A 384 -169.07 -110.11 125.05
C ARG A 384 -170.32 -109.44 124.48
N ALA A 385 -170.25 -108.95 123.23
CA ALA A 385 -171.40 -108.33 122.56
C ALA A 385 -172.59 -109.30 122.43
N VAL A 386 -172.35 -110.54 121.98
CA VAL A 386 -173.40 -111.57 121.82
C VAL A 386 -174.09 -111.94 123.14
N ARG A 387 -173.40 -111.80 124.28
CA ARG A 387 -173.98 -112.02 125.62
C ARG A 387 -174.81 -110.82 126.12
N ALA A 388 -174.56 -109.61 125.64
CA ALA A 388 -175.25 -108.40 126.12
C ALA A 388 -176.68 -108.29 125.57
N GLU A 389 -176.89 -108.48 124.26
CA GLU A 389 -178.22 -108.30 123.66
C GLU A 389 -179.24 -109.37 124.09
N GLN A 390 -178.80 -110.56 124.49
CA GLN A 390 -179.68 -111.60 125.03
C GLN A 390 -180.31 -111.21 126.37
N ALA A 391 -179.70 -110.29 127.14
CA ALA A 391 -180.24 -109.81 128.41
C ALA A 391 -181.26 -108.67 128.25
N GLY A 392 -181.18 -107.89 127.17
CA GLY A 392 -182.01 -106.69 126.97
C GLY A 392 -183.51 -106.94 126.72
N ARG A 393 -183.91 -108.18 126.41
CA ARG A 393 -185.31 -108.54 126.07
C ARG A 393 -186.24 -108.76 127.29
N ALA A 394 -185.78 -108.51 128.51
CA ALA A 394 -186.47 -108.98 129.73
C ALA A 394 -186.82 -107.91 130.79
N ALA A 395 -186.39 -106.64 130.64
CA ALA A 395 -186.62 -105.59 131.63
C ALA A 395 -186.85 -104.20 131.00
N SER A 396 -187.55 -103.33 131.74
CA SER A 396 -187.91 -101.94 131.39
C SER A 396 -188.91 -101.79 130.23
N ALA A 397 -190.22 -101.57 130.44
CA ALA A 397 -191.00 -101.46 131.68
C ALA A 397 -190.54 -100.37 132.69
N ALA A 398 -190.69 -99.10 132.30
CA ALA A 398 -190.51 -97.85 133.06
C ALA A 398 -189.09 -97.25 133.20
N GLY A 399 -188.97 -95.92 132.94
CA GLY A 399 -187.87 -95.05 133.42
C GLY A 399 -187.07 -94.28 132.35
N GLU A 400 -187.29 -92.96 132.24
CA GLU A 400 -186.56 -91.95 131.45
C GLU A 400 -185.77 -90.97 132.38
N PRO A 401 -185.05 -89.89 131.94
CA PRO A 401 -184.16 -89.65 130.77
C PRO A 401 -182.83 -88.88 131.13
N SER A 402 -182.01 -88.46 130.13
CA SER A 402 -181.35 -87.10 129.97
C SER A 402 -179.90 -87.05 129.36
N THR A 403 -179.48 -85.85 128.90
CA THR A 403 -178.31 -85.40 128.07
C THR A 403 -177.00 -85.07 128.84
N GLY A 404 -175.80 -84.73 128.28
CA GLY A 404 -175.23 -84.71 126.90
C GLY A 404 -174.03 -83.72 126.64
N ALA A 405 -173.09 -84.06 125.73
CA ALA A 405 -172.15 -83.22 124.90
C ALA A 405 -170.91 -82.41 125.45
N ALA A 406 -170.08 -81.89 124.50
CA ALA A 406 -169.11 -80.73 124.54
C ALA A 406 -167.54 -81.01 124.47
N PRO A 407 -166.65 -80.03 124.12
CA PRO A 407 -165.59 -80.26 123.09
C PRO A 407 -164.16 -79.61 123.21
N SER A 408 -163.30 -79.90 122.22
CA SER A 408 -162.21 -79.07 121.61
C SER A 408 -160.91 -78.69 122.37
N GLY A 409 -159.79 -78.74 121.63
CA GLY A 409 -158.45 -78.18 121.90
C GLY A 409 -157.64 -78.10 120.60
N GLN A 410 -156.58 -77.29 120.53
CA GLN A 410 -155.74 -77.09 119.32
C GLN A 410 -154.60 -78.10 119.21
#